data_AF-A0AAX6SA07-F1
#
_entry.id   AF-A0AAX6SA07-F1
#
_cell.length_a   1.000
_cell.length_b   1.000
_cell.length_c   1.000
_cell.angle_alpha   90.00
_cell.angle_beta   90.00
_cell.angle_gamma   90.00
#
_symmetry.space_group_name_H-M   'P 1'
#
loop_
_entity.id
_entity.type
_entity.pdbx_description
1 polymer ?
#
loop_
_entity_poly.entity_id
_entity_poly.type
_entity_poly.pdbx_seq_one_letter_code
_entity_poly.pdbx_strand_id
1 'polypeptide(L)'
;MLTREHSCGRSEEQELEPGLSPKKAGSGRWLRNGSKWKMEEPEDPAYGGHSLPPVYIYSPEYVSMCDSLAKVPKRASMVHSLIEAYALHKQMRIVKPKVASMEEMATFHTDAYLQHLQKVSQEGDDDHPDSIEYGLGYDCPATEGIFDYAAAVGGATITAAQCLIDGMCKVAINWSGGWHHAKKDEASGFCYLNDAVLGILRLRRKFDRILYVDLDLHHGDGVEDAFSFTSKVMTVSLHKFSPGFFPGTGDVSDIGLGKGRYYSVNVPIQDGIQDERYYHICESVLKEVYQAFNPKAVVLQLGADTIAGDPMCSFNMTPVGIGKCLKYVLQWQLATLILGGGGYNLANTARCWTYLTGVILGKTLSSEIPDHEMRKLKHRSVSDLPQITEFFTAYGPDYVLEITPSCRPDRNEPHRIQQILNYIKVLESVSLPEEDDDGNT
;
A
#
# COMPACT_ATOMS: atom_id res chain seq x y z
N MET A 1 32.18 44.71 -35.10
CA MET A 1 31.91 45.22 -36.46
C MET A 1 30.50 44.73 -36.80
N LEU A 2 29.46 45.52 -37.02
CA LEU A 2 29.30 46.89 -37.50
C LEU A 2 28.00 47.49 -36.92
N THR A 3 28.07 48.78 -36.61
CA THR A 3 27.10 49.89 -36.76
C THR A 3 25.64 49.80 -36.24
N ARG A 4 25.33 50.83 -35.45
CA ARG A 4 24.02 51.40 -35.08
C ARG A 4 23.22 51.80 -36.32
N GLU A 5 21.89 51.85 -36.19
CA GLU A 5 21.10 53.03 -36.55
C GLU A 5 19.68 52.98 -35.94
N HIS A 6 19.26 54.11 -35.36
CA HIS A 6 17.89 54.41 -34.96
C HIS A 6 17.16 55.07 -36.14
N SER A 7 15.89 54.75 -36.37
CA SER A 7 14.93 55.71 -36.91
C SER A 7 13.51 55.41 -36.45
N CYS A 8 12.77 56.50 -36.23
CA CYS A 8 11.43 56.61 -35.68
C CYS A 8 10.42 56.74 -36.84
N GLY A 9 9.24 56.13 -36.72
CA GLY A 9 8.13 56.28 -37.66
C GLY A 9 6.80 55.88 -37.03
N ARG A 10 5.77 56.71 -37.22
CA ARG A 10 4.47 56.77 -36.51
C ARG A 10 3.41 55.79 -37.04
N SER A 11 2.46 55.50 -36.12
CA SER A 11 1.00 55.32 -36.25
C SER A 11 0.40 54.56 -37.44
N GLU A 12 -0.43 53.54 -37.14
CA GLU A 12 -1.88 53.57 -37.42
C GLU A 12 -2.58 52.34 -36.80
N GLU A 13 -3.82 52.56 -36.37
CA GLU A 13 -4.75 51.60 -35.77
C GLU A 13 -5.24 50.57 -36.80
N GLN A 14 -5.46 49.32 -36.39
CA GLN A 14 -6.50 48.49 -37.00
C GLN A 14 -6.98 47.35 -36.09
N GLU A 15 -8.27 47.09 -36.23
CA GLU A 15 -9.21 46.42 -35.35
C GLU A 15 -8.96 44.91 -35.17
N LEU A 16 -9.30 44.39 -33.98
CA LEU A 16 -9.37 42.96 -33.66
C LEU A 16 -10.84 42.56 -33.44
N GLU A 17 -11.36 41.70 -34.32
CA GLU A 17 -12.61 40.95 -34.15
C GLU A 17 -12.30 39.49 -33.68
N PRO A 18 -13.29 38.77 -33.11
CA PRO A 18 -13.09 38.02 -31.88
C PRO A 18 -13.10 36.48 -32.03
N GLY A 19 -12.65 35.82 -30.95
CA GLY A 19 -13.22 34.54 -30.54
C GLY A 19 -12.22 33.41 -30.34
N LEU A 20 -12.00 33.04 -29.07
CA LEU A 20 -12.12 31.66 -28.55
C LEU A 20 -11.72 31.68 -27.05
N SER A 21 -12.70 31.41 -26.19
CA SER A 21 -12.56 31.36 -24.74
C SER A 21 -11.86 30.09 -24.25
N PRO A 22 -10.91 30.15 -23.28
CA PRO A 22 -10.45 28.98 -22.54
C PRO A 22 -11.43 28.62 -21.41
N LYS A 23 -11.70 27.32 -21.23
CA LYS A 23 -12.53 26.77 -20.16
C LYS A 23 -11.90 27.02 -18.78
N LYS A 24 -12.76 27.39 -17.83
CA LYS A 24 -12.48 27.88 -16.47
C LYS A 24 -11.72 26.88 -15.59
N ALA A 25 -10.65 27.37 -14.96
CA ALA A 25 -10.17 26.89 -13.66
C ALA A 25 -11.15 27.35 -12.56
N GLY A 26 -11.36 26.52 -11.54
CA GLY A 26 -12.31 26.79 -10.45
C GLY A 26 -11.95 28.05 -9.66
N SER A 27 -12.84 29.04 -9.67
CA SER A 27 -12.74 30.25 -8.84
C SER A 27 -13.58 30.08 -7.57
N GLY A 28 -12.94 30.07 -6.39
CA GLY A 28 -13.66 30.15 -5.11
C GLY A 28 -14.49 31.43 -4.99
N ARG A 29 -15.69 31.33 -4.41
CA ARG A 29 -16.64 32.44 -4.28
C ARG A 29 -16.42 33.14 -2.93
N TRP A 30 -16.19 34.45 -2.97
CA TRP A 30 -16.10 35.28 -1.78
C TRP A 30 -17.46 35.91 -1.50
N LEU A 31 -18.02 35.70 -0.31
CA LEU A 31 -19.25 36.33 0.14
C LEU A 31 -18.94 37.41 1.17
N ARG A 32 -19.55 38.58 0.99
CA ARG A 32 -19.43 39.73 1.88
C ARG A 32 -20.63 39.75 2.82
N ASN A 33 -20.38 39.63 4.12
CA ASN A 33 -21.42 39.80 5.14
C ASN A 33 -21.02 40.98 6.05
N GLY A 34 -21.52 42.17 5.70
CA GLY A 34 -21.09 43.43 6.31
C GLY A 34 -19.63 43.82 5.99
N SER A 35 -18.84 44.14 7.01
CA SER A 35 -17.45 44.60 6.91
C SER A 35 -16.39 43.51 7.02
N LYS A 36 -16.76 42.22 7.00
CA LYS A 36 -15.83 41.08 6.96
C LYS A 36 -16.04 40.22 5.72
N TRP A 37 -14.92 39.76 5.15
CA TRP A 37 -14.86 38.80 4.06
C TRP A 37 -14.60 37.40 4.64
N LYS A 38 -15.35 36.39 4.18
CA LYS A 38 -15.12 34.99 4.55
C LYS A 38 -15.06 34.18 3.26
N MET A 39 -14.06 33.29 3.16
CA MET A 39 -13.91 32.36 2.03
C MET A 39 -14.85 31.17 2.29
N GLU A 40 -15.66 30.78 1.30
CA GLU A 40 -16.33 29.47 1.35
C GLU A 40 -15.26 28.39 1.15
N GLU A 41 -15.13 27.48 2.12
CA GLU A 41 -14.43 26.22 1.91
C GLU A 41 -15.18 25.42 0.83
N PRO A 42 -14.47 24.72 -0.07
CA PRO A 42 -15.15 23.99 -1.14
C PRO A 42 -16.04 22.91 -0.52
N GLU A 43 -17.33 22.95 -0.85
CA GLU A 43 -18.24 21.86 -0.53
C GLU A 43 -17.72 20.57 -1.18
N ASP A 44 -17.56 19.53 -0.36
CA ASP A 44 -17.26 18.18 -0.81
C ASP A 44 -18.29 17.79 -1.88
N PRO A 45 -17.88 17.33 -3.08
CA PRO A 45 -18.82 17.01 -4.13
C PRO A 45 -19.79 15.95 -3.61
N ALA A 46 -21.08 16.28 -3.63
CA ALA A 46 -22.15 15.39 -3.22
C ALA A 46 -22.03 14.04 -3.97
N TYR A 47 -21.62 12.99 -3.24
CA TYR A 47 -21.55 11.61 -3.71
C TYR A 47 -22.98 11.07 -3.93
N GLY A 48 -23.59 11.47 -5.05
CA GLY A 48 -24.96 11.15 -5.45
C GLY A 48 -25.13 9.79 -6.16
N GLY A 49 -24.33 8.78 -5.79
CA GLY A 49 -24.50 7.41 -6.26
C GLY A 49 -24.04 6.47 -5.15
N HIS A 50 -24.86 5.46 -4.80
CA HIS A 50 -24.50 4.48 -3.78
C HIS A 50 -23.19 3.79 -4.15
N SER A 51 -22.06 4.21 -3.56
CA SER A 51 -20.79 3.55 -3.78
C SER A 51 -20.90 2.14 -3.24
N LEU A 52 -20.51 1.13 -4.03
CA LEU A 52 -20.46 -0.25 -3.57
C LEU A 52 -19.63 -0.32 -2.28
N PRO A 53 -20.11 -1.01 -1.23
CA PRO A 53 -19.35 -1.12 0.01
C PRO A 53 -18.00 -1.80 -0.25
N PRO A 54 -16.92 -1.40 0.44
CA PRO A 54 -15.65 -2.10 0.37
C PRO A 54 -15.83 -3.57 0.74
N VAL A 55 -15.07 -4.45 0.11
CA VAL A 55 -14.94 -5.85 0.54
C VAL A 55 -13.88 -5.92 1.64
N TYR A 56 -14.18 -6.65 2.70
CA TYR A 56 -13.24 -6.97 3.77
C TYR A 56 -13.06 -8.48 3.84
N ILE A 57 -11.84 -8.95 3.57
CA ILE A 57 -11.51 -10.37 3.61
C ILE A 57 -11.35 -10.81 5.05
N TYR A 58 -12.26 -11.66 5.50
CA TYR A 58 -12.26 -12.13 6.88
C TYR A 58 -13.04 -13.43 7.02
N SER A 59 -12.47 -14.34 7.81
CA SER A 59 -13.23 -15.33 8.56
C SER A 59 -12.50 -15.64 9.86
N PRO A 60 -13.18 -16.18 10.89
CA PRO A 60 -12.53 -16.59 12.13
C PRO A 60 -11.38 -17.59 11.90
N GLU A 61 -11.55 -18.50 10.93
CA GLU A 61 -10.52 -19.50 10.60
C GLU A 61 -9.29 -18.84 9.96
N TYR A 62 -9.50 -17.85 9.07
CA TYR A 62 -8.41 -17.12 8.45
C TYR A 62 -7.60 -16.31 9.46
N VAL A 63 -8.28 -15.62 10.39
CA VAL A 63 -7.61 -14.88 11.46
C VAL A 63 -6.83 -15.82 12.38
N SER A 64 -7.42 -16.95 12.76
CA SER A 64 -6.72 -17.95 13.58
C SER A 64 -5.49 -18.53 12.88
N MET A 65 -5.53 -18.69 11.55
CA MET A 65 -4.38 -19.09 10.76
C MET A 65 -3.32 -17.98 10.74
N CYS A 66 -3.72 -16.72 10.52
CA CYS A 66 -2.78 -15.60 10.46
C CYS A 66 -2.07 -15.33 11.80
N ASP A 67 -2.74 -15.63 12.92
CA ASP A 67 -2.18 -15.49 14.26
C ASP A 67 -1.15 -16.58 14.63
N SER A 68 -1.00 -17.63 13.81
CA SER A 68 -0.02 -18.70 14.07
C SER A 68 1.42 -18.28 13.76
N LEU A 69 1.63 -17.21 12.99
CA LEU A 69 2.96 -16.73 12.65
C LEU A 69 3.66 -16.13 13.90
N ALA A 70 4.75 -16.78 14.32
CA ALA A 70 5.44 -16.48 15.57
C ALA A 70 5.97 -15.04 15.67
N LYS A 71 6.33 -14.41 14.54
CA LYS A 71 6.95 -13.06 14.51
C LYS A 71 5.94 -11.93 14.70
N VAL A 72 4.65 -12.16 14.44
CA VAL A 72 3.57 -11.16 14.63
C VAL A 72 2.38 -11.80 15.37
N PRO A 73 2.60 -12.29 16.60
CA PRO A 73 1.64 -13.14 17.28
C PRO A 73 0.35 -12.38 17.57
N LYS A 74 -0.80 -12.99 17.22
CA LYS A 74 -2.14 -12.44 17.49
C LYS A 74 -2.46 -11.09 16.81
N ARG A 75 -1.63 -10.61 15.89
CA ARG A 75 -1.82 -9.30 15.23
C ARG A 75 -3.12 -9.27 14.42
N ALA A 76 -3.44 -10.35 13.70
CA ALA A 76 -4.65 -10.40 12.88
C ALA A 76 -5.91 -10.35 13.73
N SER A 77 -5.93 -11.07 14.87
CA SER A 77 -7.03 -10.96 15.84
C SER A 77 -7.20 -9.56 16.37
N MET A 78 -6.10 -8.90 16.77
CA MET A 78 -6.17 -7.57 17.38
C MET A 78 -6.62 -6.48 16.40
N VAL A 79 -6.14 -6.54 15.16
CA VAL A 79 -6.61 -5.68 14.06
C VAL A 79 -8.10 -5.88 13.83
N HIS A 80 -8.53 -7.14 13.66
CA HIS A 80 -9.93 -7.44 13.41
C HIS A 80 -10.82 -6.99 14.58
N SER A 81 -10.44 -7.29 15.82
CA SER A 81 -11.22 -6.94 17.00
C SER A 81 -11.37 -5.43 17.16
N LEU A 82 -10.34 -4.64 16.84
CA LEU A 82 -10.46 -3.18 16.92
C LEU A 82 -11.36 -2.63 15.80
N ILE A 83 -11.24 -3.13 14.58
CA ILE A 83 -12.17 -2.82 13.47
C ILE A 83 -13.62 -3.18 13.86
N GLU A 84 -13.81 -4.31 14.54
CA GLU A 84 -15.11 -4.75 15.04
C GLU A 84 -15.65 -3.83 16.13
N ALA A 85 -14.81 -3.43 17.08
CA ALA A 85 -15.12 -2.53 18.19
C ALA A 85 -15.62 -1.16 17.72
N TYR A 86 -15.03 -0.62 16.66
CA TYR A 86 -15.50 0.60 15.97
C TYR A 86 -16.70 0.36 15.03
N ALA A 87 -17.23 -0.86 14.98
CA ALA A 87 -18.36 -1.27 14.13
C ALA A 87 -18.15 -1.05 12.62
N LEU A 88 -16.91 -0.98 12.15
CA LEU A 88 -16.59 -0.70 10.74
C LEU A 88 -16.96 -1.87 9.82
N HIS A 89 -16.84 -3.10 10.32
CA HIS A 89 -17.22 -4.31 9.60
C HIS A 89 -18.69 -4.29 9.12
N LYS A 90 -19.59 -3.59 9.82
CA LYS A 90 -21.01 -3.46 9.47
C LYS A 90 -21.25 -2.61 8.21
N GLN A 91 -20.24 -1.85 7.79
CA GLN A 91 -20.27 -0.97 6.61
C GLN A 91 -19.49 -1.55 5.43
N MET A 92 -18.96 -2.76 5.60
CA MET A 92 -18.19 -3.49 4.58
C MET A 92 -18.90 -4.79 4.23
N ARG A 93 -18.62 -5.31 3.04
CA ARG A 93 -19.01 -6.67 2.66
C ARG A 93 -17.94 -7.64 3.14
N ILE A 94 -18.23 -8.39 4.18
CA ILE A 94 -17.35 -9.47 4.65
C ILE A 94 -17.36 -10.61 3.62
N VAL A 95 -16.18 -11.01 3.16
CA VAL A 95 -16.01 -12.15 2.25
C VAL A 95 -15.01 -13.13 2.89
N LYS A 96 -15.45 -14.38 3.04
CA LYS A 96 -14.59 -15.46 3.52
C LYS A 96 -13.52 -15.77 2.46
N PRO A 97 -12.23 -15.77 2.81
CA PRO A 97 -11.17 -16.12 1.87
C PRO A 97 -11.24 -17.60 1.48
N LYS A 98 -10.85 -17.88 0.24
CA LYS A 98 -10.47 -19.23 -0.19
C LYS A 98 -9.00 -19.46 0.17
N VAL A 99 -8.64 -20.72 0.42
CA VAL A 99 -7.23 -21.11 0.51
C VAL A 99 -6.69 -21.27 -0.92
N ALA A 100 -5.51 -20.74 -1.19
CA ALA A 100 -4.89 -20.85 -2.51
C ALA A 100 -4.54 -22.32 -2.79
N SER A 101 -4.84 -22.79 -4.00
CA SER A 101 -4.32 -24.08 -4.45
C SER A 101 -2.83 -23.98 -4.78
N MET A 102 -2.13 -25.12 -4.82
CA MET A 102 -0.76 -25.20 -5.31
C MET A 102 -0.62 -24.56 -6.70
N GLU A 103 -1.59 -24.83 -7.60
CA GLU A 103 -1.64 -24.25 -8.94
C GLU A 103 -1.73 -22.71 -8.93
N GLU A 104 -2.54 -22.15 -8.02
CA GLU A 104 -2.64 -20.69 -7.89
C GLU A 104 -1.33 -20.08 -7.37
N MET A 105 -0.67 -20.72 -6.41
CA MET A 105 0.62 -20.27 -5.88
C MET A 105 1.73 -20.39 -6.94
N ALA A 106 1.69 -21.45 -7.75
CA ALA A 106 2.63 -21.72 -8.84
C ALA A 106 2.49 -20.76 -10.04
N THR A 107 1.51 -19.85 -10.03
CA THR A 107 1.48 -18.75 -11.01
C THR A 107 2.66 -17.78 -10.87
N PHE A 108 3.34 -17.79 -9.71
CA PHE A 108 4.57 -17.05 -9.48
C PHE A 108 5.69 -17.92 -8.90
N HIS A 109 5.39 -18.68 -7.85
CA HIS A 109 6.41 -19.47 -7.19
C HIS A 109 6.78 -20.72 -7.99
N THR A 110 8.02 -21.18 -7.87
CA THR A 110 8.44 -22.41 -8.55
C THR A 110 7.85 -23.65 -7.89
N ASP A 111 7.57 -24.67 -8.69
CA ASP A 111 7.06 -25.96 -8.17
C ASP A 111 7.99 -26.55 -7.12
N ALA A 112 9.31 -26.45 -7.32
CA ALA A 112 10.33 -26.96 -6.40
C ALA A 112 10.27 -26.26 -5.03
N TYR A 113 10.18 -24.93 -5.02
CA TYR A 113 10.04 -24.15 -3.79
C TYR A 113 8.75 -24.49 -3.04
N LEU A 114 7.62 -24.58 -3.73
CA LEU A 114 6.33 -24.89 -3.11
C LEU A 114 6.28 -26.31 -2.54
N GLN A 115 6.88 -27.29 -3.22
CA GLN A 115 7.04 -28.65 -2.71
C GLN A 115 7.92 -28.68 -1.46
N HIS A 116 9.03 -27.92 -1.46
CA HIS A 116 9.88 -27.80 -0.27
C HIS A 116 9.14 -27.18 0.91
N LEU A 117 8.43 -26.07 0.68
CA LEU A 117 7.64 -25.39 1.71
C LEU A 117 6.55 -26.32 2.28
N GLN A 118 5.90 -27.11 1.43
CA GLN A 118 4.92 -28.11 1.86
C GLN A 118 5.54 -29.22 2.71
N LYS A 119 6.73 -29.73 2.32
CA LYS A 119 7.46 -30.74 3.07
C LYS A 119 7.84 -30.23 4.47
N VAL A 120 8.50 -29.07 4.53
CA VAL A 120 8.89 -28.43 5.81
C VAL A 120 7.68 -28.19 6.71
N SER A 121 6.56 -27.76 6.13
CA SER A 121 5.32 -27.50 6.86
C SER A 121 4.69 -28.76 7.48
N GLN A 122 4.97 -29.96 6.98
CA GLN A 122 4.42 -31.23 7.48
C GLN A 122 5.34 -31.92 8.47
N GLU A 123 6.65 -31.89 8.20
CA GLU A 123 7.63 -32.68 8.94
C GLU A 123 8.19 -31.93 10.16
N GLY A 124 8.25 -30.58 10.09
CA GLY A 124 8.85 -29.73 11.12
C GLY A 124 10.36 -29.95 11.24
N ASP A 125 11.13 -28.87 11.43
CA ASP A 125 12.55 -28.91 11.79
C ASP A 125 13.40 -29.87 10.92
N ASP A 126 13.53 -29.57 9.63
CA ASP A 126 14.49 -30.24 8.77
C ASP A 126 15.71 -29.31 8.63
N ASP A 127 16.86 -29.75 9.15
CA ASP A 127 18.21 -29.31 8.75
C ASP A 127 18.46 -29.63 7.26
N HIS A 128 17.42 -29.59 6.42
CA HIS A 128 17.50 -29.84 5.01
C HIS A 128 18.44 -28.81 4.41
N PRO A 129 19.48 -29.24 3.68
CA PRO A 129 20.43 -28.31 3.06
C PRO A 129 19.71 -27.22 2.24
N ASP A 130 18.66 -27.63 1.53
CA ASP A 130 17.88 -26.75 0.66
C ASP A 130 17.09 -25.68 1.43
N SER A 131 16.79 -25.86 2.73
CA SER A 131 16.07 -24.85 3.52
C SER A 131 16.81 -23.52 3.52
N ILE A 132 18.14 -23.53 3.63
CA ILE A 132 18.95 -22.32 3.56
C ILE A 132 18.90 -21.71 2.16
N GLU A 133 18.98 -22.54 1.11
CA GLU A 133 18.92 -22.08 -0.29
C GLU A 133 17.56 -21.47 -0.64
N TYR A 134 16.48 -21.97 -0.03
CA TYR A 134 15.12 -21.46 -0.17
C TYR A 134 14.79 -20.33 0.85
N GLY A 135 15.78 -19.81 1.57
CA GLY A 135 15.63 -18.65 2.48
C GLY A 135 14.89 -18.94 3.79
N LEU A 136 14.79 -20.21 4.20
CA LEU A 136 14.23 -20.62 5.48
C LEU A 136 15.32 -20.68 6.56
N GLY A 137 15.04 -20.09 7.73
CA GLY A 137 15.96 -20.08 8.86
C GLY A 137 15.67 -18.97 9.87
N TYR A 138 16.46 -17.89 9.82
CA TYR A 138 16.51 -16.89 10.89
C TYR A 138 15.25 -16.00 10.97
N ASP A 139 14.96 -15.28 9.89
CA ASP A 139 13.81 -14.42 9.75
C ASP A 139 12.57 -15.21 9.32
N CYS A 140 12.71 -16.17 8.40
CA CYS A 140 11.67 -17.10 7.96
C CYS A 140 11.84 -18.51 8.57
N PRO A 141 11.48 -18.75 9.85
CA PRO A 141 11.71 -20.03 10.49
C PRO A 141 10.97 -21.20 9.81
N ALA A 142 11.70 -22.30 9.64
CA ALA A 142 11.18 -23.56 9.11
C ALA A 142 10.31 -24.29 10.16
N THR A 143 9.05 -23.87 10.30
CA THR A 143 8.12 -24.45 11.29
C THR A 143 6.97 -25.20 10.64
N GLU A 144 6.36 -26.11 11.41
CA GLU A 144 5.11 -26.75 11.01
C GLU A 144 4.01 -25.72 10.67
N GLY A 145 3.19 -26.02 9.66
CA GLY A 145 2.05 -25.19 9.26
C GLY A 145 2.36 -23.95 8.40
N ILE A 146 3.64 -23.68 8.04
CA ILE A 146 4.00 -22.51 7.20
C ILE A 146 3.37 -22.55 5.80
N PHE A 147 3.15 -23.73 5.22
CA PHE A 147 2.51 -23.88 3.91
C PHE A 147 1.02 -23.53 4.00
N ASP A 148 0.33 -24.00 5.03
CA ASP A 148 -1.09 -23.69 5.25
C ASP A 148 -1.31 -22.19 5.53
N TYR A 149 -0.38 -21.59 6.29
CA TYR A 149 -0.33 -20.14 6.50
C TYR A 149 -0.16 -19.40 5.16
N ALA A 150 0.86 -19.75 4.38
CA ALA A 150 1.16 -19.14 3.09
C ALA A 150 -0.02 -19.27 2.11
N ALA A 151 -0.62 -20.46 2.02
CA ALA A 151 -1.77 -20.73 1.17
C ALA A 151 -3.02 -19.96 1.61
N ALA A 152 -3.25 -19.80 2.91
CA ALA A 152 -4.37 -19.02 3.43
C ALA A 152 -4.20 -17.52 3.09
N VAL A 153 -3.01 -16.96 3.27
CA VAL A 153 -2.72 -15.55 2.98
C VAL A 153 -2.76 -15.27 1.47
N GLY A 154 -2.09 -16.11 0.67
CA GLY A 154 -2.15 -16.03 -0.80
C GLY A 154 -3.58 -16.11 -1.31
N GLY A 155 -4.36 -17.06 -0.79
CA GLY A 155 -5.75 -17.26 -1.18
C GLY A 155 -6.67 -16.10 -0.77
N ALA A 156 -6.41 -15.46 0.37
CA ALA A 156 -7.13 -14.28 0.80
C ALA A 156 -6.92 -13.08 -0.13
N THR A 157 -5.67 -12.81 -0.51
CA THR A 157 -5.35 -11.73 -1.46
C THR A 157 -5.87 -12.02 -2.86
N ILE A 158 -5.78 -13.27 -3.31
CA ILE A 158 -6.42 -13.74 -4.55
C ILE A 158 -7.94 -13.54 -4.51
N THR A 159 -8.58 -13.85 -3.38
CA THR A 159 -10.03 -13.68 -3.20
C THR A 159 -10.42 -12.21 -3.30
N ALA A 160 -9.66 -11.31 -2.66
CA ALA A 160 -9.87 -9.87 -2.77
C ALA A 160 -9.71 -9.36 -4.23
N ALA A 161 -8.66 -9.79 -4.92
CA ALA A 161 -8.45 -9.47 -6.33
C ALA A 161 -9.58 -10.00 -7.23
N GLN A 162 -10.12 -11.19 -6.94
CA GLN A 162 -11.28 -11.73 -7.64
C GLN A 162 -12.52 -10.86 -7.43
N CYS A 163 -12.79 -10.39 -6.21
CA CYS A 163 -13.90 -9.47 -5.94
C CYS A 163 -13.81 -8.17 -6.75
N LEU A 164 -12.60 -7.65 -6.98
CA LEU A 164 -12.36 -6.47 -7.82
C LEU A 164 -12.60 -6.76 -9.30
N ILE A 165 -12.14 -7.93 -9.78
CA ILE A 165 -12.39 -8.39 -11.17
C ILE A 165 -13.88 -8.55 -11.44
N ASP A 166 -14.61 -9.12 -10.50
CA ASP A 166 -16.05 -9.38 -10.63
C ASP A 166 -16.87 -8.09 -10.53
N GLY A 167 -16.25 -6.95 -10.23
CA GLY A 167 -16.93 -5.68 -10.02
C GLY A 167 -17.79 -5.66 -8.74
N MET A 168 -17.52 -6.58 -7.81
CA MET A 168 -18.25 -6.70 -6.55
C MET A 168 -18.03 -5.47 -5.65
N CYS A 169 -16.87 -4.84 -5.78
CA CYS A 169 -16.45 -3.65 -5.04
C CYS A 169 -15.43 -2.85 -5.87
N LYS A 170 -15.14 -1.63 -5.41
CA LYS A 170 -14.01 -0.82 -5.89
C LYS A 170 -12.79 -0.92 -4.98
N VAL A 171 -12.99 -1.26 -3.72
CA VAL A 171 -11.94 -1.46 -2.72
C VAL A 171 -12.11 -2.83 -2.09
N ALA A 172 -11.06 -3.63 -2.05
CA ALA A 172 -11.02 -4.91 -1.35
C ALA A 172 -9.83 -4.94 -0.39
N ILE A 173 -10.06 -5.31 0.87
CA ILE A 173 -9.09 -5.18 1.96
C ILE A 173 -8.70 -6.56 2.46
N ASN A 174 -7.39 -6.84 2.47
CA ASN A 174 -6.78 -7.96 3.19
C ASN A 174 -5.61 -7.47 4.06
N TRP A 175 -5.90 -7.08 5.30
CA TRP A 175 -4.88 -6.58 6.25
C TRP A 175 -3.83 -7.63 6.64
N SER A 176 -4.10 -8.92 6.46
CA SER A 176 -3.16 -10.00 6.80
C SER A 176 -2.25 -10.41 5.64
N GLY A 177 -2.42 -9.81 4.46
CA GLY A 177 -1.51 -9.93 3.32
C GLY A 177 -0.50 -8.79 3.24
N GLY A 178 0.22 -8.71 2.12
CA GLY A 178 1.26 -7.70 1.88
C GLY A 178 2.69 -8.19 2.15
N TRP A 179 2.93 -9.51 2.05
CA TRP A 179 4.24 -10.14 2.29
C TRP A 179 5.13 -10.00 1.06
N HIS A 180 5.67 -8.79 0.89
CA HIS A 180 6.27 -8.31 -0.36
C HIS A 180 7.70 -8.80 -0.66
N HIS A 181 8.40 -9.42 0.29
CA HIS A 181 9.81 -9.81 0.11
C HIS A 181 10.01 -11.17 -0.55
N ALA A 182 9.02 -12.07 -0.48
CA ALA A 182 9.16 -13.42 -1.02
C ALA A 182 9.47 -13.39 -2.52
N LYS A 183 10.50 -14.14 -2.93
CA LYS A 183 10.91 -14.30 -4.33
C LYS A 183 10.18 -15.49 -4.95
N LYS A 184 10.39 -15.74 -6.25
CA LYS A 184 9.77 -16.90 -6.93
C LYS A 184 10.18 -18.24 -6.28
N ASP A 185 11.38 -18.31 -5.73
CA ASP A 185 12.00 -19.53 -5.20
C ASP A 185 12.70 -19.28 -3.86
N GLU A 186 12.33 -18.23 -3.11
CA GLU A 186 13.00 -17.91 -1.85
C GLU A 186 12.04 -17.23 -0.87
N ALA A 187 12.02 -17.70 0.38
CA ALA A 187 11.43 -16.96 1.50
C ALA A 187 12.38 -15.83 1.92
N SER A 188 11.85 -14.69 2.33
CA SER A 188 12.68 -13.56 2.77
C SER A 188 11.90 -12.61 3.67
N GLY A 189 12.51 -12.06 4.72
CA GLY A 189 11.90 -10.99 5.52
C GLY A 189 10.52 -11.34 6.07
N PHE A 190 10.37 -12.53 6.67
CA PHE A 190 9.09 -13.10 7.16
C PHE A 190 8.10 -13.55 6.07
N CYS A 191 8.42 -13.38 4.79
CA CYS A 191 7.55 -13.66 3.66
C CYS A 191 7.87 -15.04 3.07
N TYR A 192 6.97 -16.01 3.24
CA TYR A 192 7.07 -17.35 2.62
C TYR A 192 6.38 -17.44 1.25
N LEU A 193 5.50 -16.48 0.95
CA LEU A 193 4.74 -16.44 -0.30
C LEU A 193 4.36 -15.00 -0.61
N ASN A 194 4.53 -14.60 -1.86
CA ASN A 194 4.29 -13.23 -2.28
C ASN A 194 2.83 -13.04 -2.69
N ASP A 195 1.96 -12.84 -1.70
CA ASP A 195 0.53 -12.69 -1.95
C ASP A 195 0.21 -11.43 -2.78
N ALA A 196 1.05 -10.38 -2.67
CA ALA A 196 0.94 -9.18 -3.49
C ALA A 196 1.13 -9.50 -4.99
N VAL A 197 2.17 -10.26 -5.35
CA VAL A 197 2.37 -10.71 -6.74
C VAL A 197 1.20 -11.56 -7.22
N LEU A 198 0.72 -12.52 -6.42
CA LEU A 198 -0.44 -13.34 -6.78
C LEU A 198 -1.71 -12.50 -6.98
N GLY A 199 -1.92 -11.48 -6.15
CA GLY A 199 -3.00 -10.50 -6.30
C GLY A 199 -2.89 -9.71 -7.61
N ILE A 200 -1.70 -9.24 -7.95
CA ILE A 200 -1.43 -8.53 -9.21
C ILE A 200 -1.67 -9.42 -10.43
N LEU A 201 -1.14 -10.66 -10.43
CA LEU A 201 -1.34 -11.63 -11.50
C LEU A 201 -2.83 -11.98 -11.66
N ARG A 202 -3.57 -12.07 -10.54
CA ARG A 202 -5.03 -12.22 -10.58
C ARG A 202 -5.66 -11.02 -11.27
N LEU A 203 -5.40 -9.79 -10.83
CA LEU A 203 -5.95 -8.55 -11.42
C LEU A 203 -5.63 -8.40 -12.91
N ARG A 204 -4.43 -8.82 -13.35
CA ARG A 204 -4.00 -8.78 -14.76
C ARG A 204 -4.89 -9.58 -15.71
N ARG A 205 -5.73 -10.50 -15.20
CA ARG A 205 -6.75 -11.19 -16.01
C ARG A 205 -7.81 -10.24 -16.58
N LYS A 206 -8.01 -9.05 -16.00
CA LYS A 206 -8.99 -8.05 -16.46
C LYS A 206 -8.38 -6.68 -16.75
N PHE A 207 -7.41 -6.24 -15.94
CA PHE A 207 -6.88 -4.88 -16.01
C PHE A 207 -5.52 -4.87 -16.72
N ASP A 208 -5.38 -4.07 -17.79
CA ASP A 208 -4.17 -4.06 -18.63
C ASP A 208 -2.92 -3.57 -17.89
N ARG A 209 -3.07 -2.54 -17.04
CA ARG A 209 -1.98 -1.92 -16.28
C ARG A 209 -2.32 -1.88 -14.79
N ILE A 210 -1.44 -2.45 -13.97
CA ILE A 210 -1.57 -2.46 -12.51
C ILE A 210 -0.50 -1.57 -11.91
N LEU A 211 -0.89 -0.62 -11.08
CA LEU A 211 0.07 0.13 -10.27
C LEU A 211 0.17 -0.56 -8.90
N TYR A 212 1.37 -0.94 -8.51
CA TYR A 212 1.69 -1.37 -7.17
C TYR A 212 2.34 -0.21 -6.41
N VAL A 213 1.75 0.20 -5.30
CA VAL A 213 2.31 1.21 -4.40
C VAL A 213 2.61 0.56 -3.07
N ASP A 214 3.83 0.75 -2.60
CA ASP A 214 4.34 0.18 -1.37
C ASP A 214 4.79 1.29 -0.41
N LEU A 215 4.10 1.37 0.72
CA LEU A 215 4.35 2.35 1.78
C LEU A 215 4.90 1.69 3.06
N ASP A 216 5.34 0.44 2.99
CA ASP A 216 6.10 -0.21 4.06
C ASP A 216 7.41 0.53 4.35
N LEU A 217 7.97 0.32 5.54
CA LEU A 217 9.30 0.85 5.85
C LEU A 217 10.37 0.23 4.93
N HIS A 218 10.20 -1.03 4.55
CA HIS A 218 11.15 -1.78 3.75
C HIS A 218 10.86 -1.69 2.25
N HIS A 219 11.89 -1.83 1.43
CA HIS A 219 11.72 -1.86 -0.01
C HIS A 219 10.91 -3.12 -0.41
N GLY A 220 9.86 -2.94 -1.21
CA GLY A 220 9.03 -3.99 -1.81
C GLY A 220 9.72 -4.79 -2.91
N ASP A 221 10.92 -5.27 -2.61
CA ASP A 221 11.87 -5.86 -3.55
C ASP A 221 11.35 -7.12 -4.25
N GLY A 222 10.64 -8.02 -3.56
CA GLY A 222 10.08 -9.23 -4.19
C GLY A 222 9.02 -8.92 -5.24
N VAL A 223 8.21 -7.88 -5.03
CA VAL A 223 7.22 -7.42 -6.01
C VAL A 223 7.90 -6.68 -7.16
N GLU A 224 8.89 -5.84 -6.86
CA GLU A 224 9.71 -5.18 -7.89
C GLU A 224 10.40 -6.21 -8.80
N ASP A 225 11.11 -7.18 -8.23
CA ASP A 225 11.83 -8.22 -8.97
C ASP A 225 10.90 -8.98 -9.91
N ALA A 226 9.71 -9.38 -9.40
CA ALA A 226 8.71 -10.14 -10.15
C ALA A 226 8.22 -9.41 -11.42
N PHE A 227 8.24 -8.08 -11.42
CA PHE A 227 7.72 -7.26 -12.51
C PHE A 227 8.76 -6.35 -13.18
N SER A 228 10.02 -6.42 -12.77
CA SER A 228 11.14 -5.59 -13.26
C SER A 228 11.32 -5.59 -14.77
N PHE A 229 10.89 -6.64 -15.47
CA PHE A 229 11.02 -6.79 -16.93
C PHE A 229 9.76 -6.45 -17.75
N THR A 230 8.68 -5.94 -17.14
CA THR A 230 7.42 -5.65 -17.84
C THR A 230 6.94 -4.21 -17.63
N SER A 231 6.33 -3.63 -18.66
CA SER A 231 5.63 -2.33 -18.58
C SER A 231 4.15 -2.46 -18.20
N LYS A 232 3.66 -3.68 -17.93
CA LYS A 232 2.25 -3.92 -17.57
C LYS A 232 1.97 -3.78 -16.08
N VAL A 233 3.01 -3.77 -15.27
CA VAL A 233 2.93 -3.51 -13.83
C VAL A 233 4.00 -2.48 -13.53
N MET A 234 3.62 -1.39 -12.88
CA MET A 234 4.56 -0.40 -12.36
C MET A 234 4.65 -0.54 -10.85
N THR A 235 5.85 -0.63 -10.31
CA THR A 235 6.10 -0.68 -8.86
C THR A 235 6.59 0.68 -8.36
N VAL A 236 6.01 1.17 -7.27
CA VAL A 236 6.42 2.40 -6.61
C VAL A 236 6.62 2.09 -5.13
N SER A 237 7.85 2.24 -4.61
CA SER A 237 8.14 1.97 -3.20
C SER A 237 8.77 3.18 -2.51
N LEU A 238 8.19 3.57 -1.36
CA LEU A 238 8.71 4.62 -0.49
C LEU A 238 9.22 3.99 0.80
N HIS A 239 10.53 3.80 0.89
CA HIS A 239 11.14 2.98 1.93
C HIS A 239 12.39 3.62 2.51
N LYS A 240 12.84 3.10 3.65
CA LYS A 240 14.14 3.46 4.20
C LYS A 240 15.25 2.85 3.34
N PHE A 241 16.20 3.68 2.93
CA PHE A 241 17.40 3.23 2.22
C PHE A 241 18.65 3.75 2.92
N SER A 242 19.39 2.84 3.53
CA SER A 242 20.61 3.14 4.29
C SER A 242 21.54 1.93 4.25
N PRO A 243 22.88 2.12 4.27
CA PRO A 243 23.81 1.01 4.39
C PRO A 243 23.46 0.08 5.57
N GLY A 244 23.30 -1.21 5.27
CA GLY A 244 22.97 -2.26 6.25
C GLY A 244 21.49 -2.33 6.65
N PHE A 245 20.60 -1.53 6.06
CA PHE A 245 19.16 -1.67 6.26
C PHE A 245 18.58 -2.67 5.26
N PHE A 246 17.73 -3.57 5.74
CA PHE A 246 17.09 -4.62 4.92
C PHE A 246 16.09 -4.01 3.91
N PRO A 247 15.95 -4.55 2.68
CA PRO A 247 16.72 -5.65 2.08
C PRO A 247 18.05 -5.20 1.43
N GLY A 248 18.35 -3.91 1.44
CA GLY A 248 19.58 -3.34 0.87
C GLY A 248 19.49 -2.93 -0.61
N THR A 249 18.31 -3.09 -1.22
CA THR A 249 17.97 -2.66 -2.59
C THR A 249 17.04 -1.45 -2.59
N GLY A 250 16.74 -0.88 -3.76
CA GLY A 250 15.77 0.21 -3.90
C GLY A 250 16.41 1.61 -3.90
N ASP A 251 17.63 1.75 -4.42
CA ASP A 251 18.15 3.11 -4.66
C ASP A 251 17.27 3.79 -5.72
N VAL A 252 17.24 5.11 -5.75
CA VAL A 252 16.50 5.89 -6.76
C VAL A 252 16.92 5.53 -8.19
N SER A 253 18.13 5.00 -8.37
CA SER A 253 18.65 4.54 -9.66
C SER A 253 18.15 3.16 -10.11
N ASP A 254 17.50 2.41 -9.22
CA ASP A 254 16.92 1.09 -9.53
C ASP A 254 15.58 1.31 -10.23
N ILE A 255 15.60 1.18 -11.56
CA ILE A 255 14.52 1.66 -12.45
C ILE A 255 13.92 0.56 -13.32
N GLY A 256 14.10 -0.71 -12.94
CA GLY A 256 13.67 -1.85 -13.75
C GLY A 256 14.55 -2.11 -14.98
N LEU A 257 14.23 -3.17 -15.71
CA LEU A 257 15.09 -3.78 -16.73
C LEU A 257 14.32 -4.05 -18.03
N GLY A 258 15.02 -4.03 -19.17
CA GLY A 258 14.41 -4.35 -20.47
C GLY A 258 13.15 -3.54 -20.75
N LYS A 259 12.03 -4.22 -21.03
CA LYS A 259 10.72 -3.56 -21.26
C LYS A 259 10.12 -2.92 -20.02
N GLY A 260 10.57 -3.29 -18.82
CA GLY A 260 10.18 -2.68 -17.55
C GLY A 260 11.10 -1.54 -17.11
N ARG A 261 12.09 -1.15 -17.92
CA ARG A 261 12.90 0.04 -17.63
C ARG A 261 12.00 1.28 -17.54
N TYR A 262 12.14 2.05 -16.46
CA TYR A 262 11.30 3.16 -16.02
C TYR A 262 9.92 2.78 -15.46
N TYR A 263 9.65 1.49 -15.23
CA TYR A 263 8.43 0.99 -14.59
C TYR A 263 8.65 0.49 -13.16
N SER A 264 9.85 0.68 -12.61
CA SER A 264 10.14 0.58 -11.19
C SER A 264 10.57 1.96 -10.68
N VAL A 265 9.91 2.45 -9.64
CA VAL A 265 10.13 3.78 -9.07
C VAL A 265 10.44 3.62 -7.59
N ASN A 266 11.66 3.99 -7.22
CA ASN A 266 12.15 3.86 -5.86
C ASN A 266 12.40 5.23 -5.23
N VAL A 267 11.91 5.41 -4.01
CA VAL A 267 12.00 6.66 -3.26
C VAL A 267 12.77 6.40 -1.95
N PRO A 268 14.11 6.46 -1.98
CA PRO A 268 14.94 6.20 -0.80
C PRO A 268 14.82 7.33 0.23
N ILE A 269 14.35 6.99 1.43
CA ILE A 269 14.08 7.92 2.54
C ILE A 269 14.99 7.59 3.73
N GLN A 270 15.29 8.60 4.56
CA GLN A 270 16.11 8.49 5.78
C GLN A 270 15.24 8.48 7.04
N ASP A 271 15.85 8.09 8.17
CA ASP A 271 15.18 8.04 9.48
C ASP A 271 14.47 9.34 9.86
N GLY A 272 13.40 9.19 10.64
CA GLY A 272 12.72 10.29 11.32
C GLY A 272 11.76 11.11 10.47
N ILE A 273 11.47 10.70 9.23
CA ILE A 273 10.46 11.37 8.40
C ILE A 273 9.09 11.40 9.11
N GLN A 274 8.37 12.51 8.94
CA GLN A 274 7.04 12.74 9.53
C GLN A 274 5.98 12.99 8.44
N ASP A 275 4.72 12.98 8.88
CA ASP A 275 3.51 13.00 8.05
C ASP A 275 3.52 14.01 6.91
N GLU A 276 3.84 15.29 7.19
CA GLU A 276 3.76 16.35 6.18
C GLU A 276 4.75 16.13 5.03
N ARG A 277 6.00 15.79 5.36
CA ARG A 277 7.05 15.58 4.38
C ARG A 277 6.84 14.29 3.60
N TYR A 278 6.47 13.21 4.29
CA TYR A 278 6.19 11.93 3.64
C TYR A 278 5.03 12.06 2.66
N TYR A 279 3.93 12.69 3.07
CA TYR A 279 2.79 12.92 2.18
C TYR A 279 3.15 13.79 0.98
N HIS A 280 3.91 14.88 1.18
CA HIS A 280 4.36 15.73 0.07
C HIS A 280 5.18 14.95 -0.97
N ILE A 281 6.11 14.08 -0.53
CA ILE A 281 6.89 13.21 -1.40
C ILE A 281 5.98 12.23 -2.13
N CYS A 282 5.13 11.52 -1.39
CA CYS A 282 4.21 10.52 -1.92
C CYS A 282 3.27 11.12 -2.97
N GLU A 283 2.62 12.25 -2.66
CA GLU A 283 1.75 12.99 -3.59
C GLU A 283 2.52 13.43 -4.84
N SER A 284 3.73 13.96 -4.68
CA SER A 284 4.55 14.42 -5.81
C SER A 284 4.86 13.29 -6.78
N VAL A 285 5.29 12.13 -6.27
CA VAL A 285 5.61 10.96 -7.09
C VAL A 285 4.36 10.35 -7.69
N LEU A 286 3.33 10.07 -6.88
CA LEU A 286 2.11 9.41 -7.34
C LEU A 286 1.33 10.24 -8.37
N LYS A 287 1.42 11.58 -8.30
CA LYS A 287 0.85 12.46 -9.31
C LYS A 287 1.45 12.22 -10.69
N GLU A 288 2.77 12.19 -10.78
CA GLU A 288 3.50 12.04 -12.05
C GLU A 288 3.31 10.60 -12.56
N VAL A 289 3.46 9.59 -11.69
CA VAL A 289 3.18 8.17 -11.98
C VAL A 289 1.78 7.98 -12.55
N TYR A 290 0.74 8.55 -11.93
CA TYR A 290 -0.63 8.39 -12.42
C TYR A 290 -0.80 8.97 -13.83
N GLN A 291 -0.18 10.11 -14.10
CA GLN A 291 -0.23 10.76 -15.42
C GLN A 291 0.52 9.96 -16.48
N ALA A 292 1.72 9.48 -16.18
CA ALA A 292 2.56 8.74 -17.12
C ALA A 292 2.04 7.32 -17.37
N PHE A 293 1.65 6.60 -16.32
CA PHE A 293 1.32 5.18 -16.38
C PHE A 293 -0.17 4.90 -16.68
N ASN A 294 -1.07 5.81 -16.27
CA ASN A 294 -2.52 5.67 -16.43
C ASN A 294 -3.03 4.26 -16.03
N PRO A 295 -2.89 3.87 -14.74
CA PRO A 295 -3.23 2.54 -14.26
C PRO A 295 -4.72 2.22 -14.39
N LYS A 296 -5.05 0.94 -14.47
CA LYS A 296 -6.43 0.43 -14.53
C LYS A 296 -6.90 -0.25 -13.25
N ALA A 297 -5.96 -0.66 -12.40
CA ALA A 297 -6.18 -1.06 -11.02
C ALA A 297 -4.94 -0.73 -10.18
N VAL A 298 -5.11 -0.66 -8.87
CA VAL A 298 -4.05 -0.39 -7.90
C VAL A 298 -3.99 -1.54 -6.89
N VAL A 299 -2.77 -1.92 -6.52
CA VAL A 299 -2.49 -2.69 -5.31
C VAL A 299 -1.69 -1.79 -4.38
N LEU A 300 -2.18 -1.57 -3.17
CA LEU A 300 -1.59 -0.64 -2.21
C LEU A 300 -1.25 -1.40 -0.93
N GLN A 301 0.06 -1.58 -0.69
CA GLN A 301 0.63 -2.14 0.52
C GLN A 301 0.79 -1.01 1.55
N LEU A 302 0.36 -1.25 2.79
CA LEU A 302 0.29 -0.25 3.86
C LEU A 302 0.94 -0.77 5.14
N GLY A 303 2.18 -1.25 5.03
CA GLY A 303 3.03 -1.64 6.14
C GLY A 303 3.02 -0.57 7.24
N ALA A 304 2.75 -1.01 8.47
CA ALA A 304 2.60 -0.14 9.63
C ALA A 304 3.88 0.01 10.45
N ASP A 305 5.01 -0.51 9.97
CA ASP A 305 6.33 -0.36 10.59
C ASP A 305 7.00 1.00 10.32
N THR A 306 6.39 1.83 9.47
CA THR A 306 6.71 3.26 9.35
C THR A 306 6.25 4.09 10.55
N ILE A 307 5.29 3.56 11.32
CA ILE A 307 4.60 4.29 12.39
C ILE A 307 5.50 4.48 13.61
N ALA A 308 5.42 5.66 14.21
CA ALA A 308 6.15 5.98 15.43
C ALA A 308 5.88 4.95 16.54
N GLY A 309 6.95 4.55 17.23
CA GLY A 309 6.89 3.52 18.28
C GLY A 309 6.98 2.08 17.77
N ASP A 310 7.16 1.86 16.47
CA ASP A 310 7.54 0.55 15.94
C ASP A 310 8.96 0.14 16.40
N PRO A 311 9.20 -1.14 16.75
CA PRO A 311 10.53 -1.66 17.07
C PRO A 311 11.61 -1.41 16.01
N MET A 312 11.25 -1.26 14.73
CA MET A 312 12.20 -0.89 13.67
C MET A 312 12.79 0.52 13.86
N CYS A 313 12.13 1.36 14.66
CA CYS A 313 12.66 2.62 15.20
C CYS A 313 13.30 3.55 14.14
N SER A 314 12.71 3.57 12.94
CA SER A 314 13.28 4.25 11.77
C SER A 314 12.48 5.51 11.43
N PHE A 315 11.31 5.38 10.82
CA PHE A 315 10.42 6.51 10.52
C PHE A 315 9.66 7.00 11.77
N ASN A 316 8.99 8.13 11.63
CA ASN A 316 8.26 8.79 12.71
C ASN A 316 6.85 9.22 12.27
N MET A 317 6.20 8.34 11.51
CA MET A 317 4.89 8.57 10.91
C MET A 317 3.75 8.36 11.92
N THR A 318 2.60 8.95 11.62
CA THR A 318 1.33 8.58 12.24
C THR A 318 0.38 7.99 11.19
N PRO A 319 -0.69 7.29 11.60
CA PRO A 319 -1.70 6.80 10.66
C PRO A 319 -2.34 7.91 9.83
N VAL A 320 -2.34 9.16 10.31
CA VAL A 320 -2.89 10.32 9.56
C VAL A 320 -2.06 10.60 8.31
N GLY A 321 -0.72 10.55 8.39
CA GLY A 321 0.15 10.73 7.24
C GLY A 321 -0.09 9.67 6.16
N ILE A 322 -0.12 8.39 6.55
CA ILE A 322 -0.43 7.27 5.65
C ILE A 322 -1.87 7.38 5.10
N GLY A 323 -2.82 7.82 5.93
CA GLY A 323 -4.21 8.06 5.55
C GLY A 323 -4.36 9.11 4.45
N LYS A 324 -3.51 10.15 4.44
CA LYS A 324 -3.47 11.11 3.33
C LYS A 324 -3.01 10.46 2.03
N CYS A 325 -1.95 9.64 2.06
CA CYS A 325 -1.48 8.88 0.89
C CYS A 325 -2.57 7.94 0.36
N LEU A 326 -3.22 7.19 1.25
CA LEU A 326 -4.36 6.33 0.92
C LEU A 326 -5.51 7.12 0.28
N LYS A 327 -5.92 8.25 0.86
CA LYS A 327 -6.99 9.09 0.31
C LYS A 327 -6.63 9.63 -1.08
N TYR A 328 -5.36 9.97 -1.30
CA TYR A 328 -4.84 10.41 -2.60
C TYR A 328 -4.90 9.31 -3.67
N VAL A 329 -4.71 8.04 -3.32
CA VAL A 329 -4.92 6.92 -4.23
C VAL A 329 -6.41 6.67 -4.48
N LEU A 330 -7.23 6.73 -3.44
CA LEU A 330 -8.67 6.41 -3.53
C LEU A 330 -9.47 7.42 -4.38
N GLN A 331 -9.06 8.68 -4.46
CA GLN A 331 -9.72 9.67 -5.33
C GLN A 331 -9.66 9.31 -6.82
N TRP A 332 -8.75 8.43 -7.25
CA TRP A 332 -8.70 7.95 -8.64
C TRP A 332 -9.85 7.00 -9.00
N GLN A 333 -10.59 6.48 -8.01
CA GLN A 333 -11.77 5.62 -8.19
C GLN A 333 -11.51 4.35 -9.04
N LEU A 334 -10.26 3.88 -9.03
CA LEU A 334 -9.84 2.63 -9.63
C LEU A 334 -10.21 1.44 -8.74
N ALA A 335 -10.13 0.23 -9.30
CA ALA A 335 -10.17 -0.98 -8.50
C ALA A 335 -8.90 -1.04 -7.64
N THR A 336 -9.04 -0.99 -6.31
CA THR A 336 -7.92 -0.90 -5.37
C THR A 336 -7.93 -2.07 -4.40
N LEU A 337 -6.89 -2.88 -4.45
CA LEU A 337 -6.60 -3.93 -3.49
C LEU A 337 -5.74 -3.34 -2.37
N ILE A 338 -6.21 -3.42 -1.13
CA ILE A 338 -5.52 -2.91 0.06
C ILE A 338 -4.91 -4.08 0.81
N LEU A 339 -3.61 -4.00 1.09
CA LEU A 339 -2.86 -5.00 1.84
C LEU A 339 -2.26 -4.39 3.11
N GLY A 340 -1.90 -5.25 4.07
CA GLY A 340 -1.14 -4.87 5.26
C GLY A 340 0.35 -4.80 4.96
N GLY A 341 1.14 -5.62 5.63
CA GLY A 341 2.61 -5.64 5.53
C GLY A 341 3.30 -5.80 6.89
N GLY A 342 4.46 -5.14 7.01
CA GLY A 342 5.17 -4.93 8.27
C GLY A 342 4.33 -4.19 9.32
N GLY A 343 4.82 -4.15 10.56
CA GLY A 343 4.12 -3.55 11.70
C GLY A 343 4.25 -4.43 12.94
N TYR A 344 5.20 -4.07 13.79
CA TYR A 344 5.72 -4.91 14.87
C TYR A 344 5.43 -4.32 16.25
N ASN A 345 5.07 -3.02 16.33
CA ASN A 345 4.21 -2.56 17.41
C ASN A 345 2.77 -2.95 17.11
N LEU A 346 2.33 -4.06 17.70
CA LEU A 346 1.05 -4.67 17.36
C LEU A 346 -0.12 -3.70 17.59
N ALA A 347 -0.16 -3.02 18.74
CA ALA A 347 -1.26 -2.12 19.11
C ALA A 347 -1.32 -0.92 18.16
N ASN A 348 -0.17 -0.35 17.81
CA ASN A 348 -0.08 0.73 16.84
C ASN A 348 -0.44 0.28 15.42
N THR A 349 -0.12 -0.96 15.06
CA THR A 349 -0.55 -1.55 13.78
C THR A 349 -2.07 -1.69 13.74
N ALA A 350 -2.70 -2.17 14.82
CA ALA A 350 -4.16 -2.24 14.93
C ALA A 350 -4.81 -0.85 14.87
N ARG A 351 -4.25 0.15 15.58
CA ARG A 351 -4.67 1.56 15.48
C ARG A 351 -4.60 2.06 14.03
N CYS A 352 -3.46 1.83 13.37
CA CYS A 352 -3.19 2.27 12.01
C CYS A 352 -4.22 1.69 11.04
N TRP A 353 -4.32 0.38 10.94
CA TRP A 353 -5.21 -0.26 9.96
C TRP A 353 -6.69 -0.06 10.28
N THR A 354 -7.08 0.12 11.54
CA THR A 354 -8.44 0.53 11.91
C THR A 354 -8.74 1.95 11.45
N TYR A 355 -7.81 2.89 11.70
CA TYR A 355 -7.93 4.27 11.21
C TYR A 355 -8.02 4.32 9.68
N LEU A 356 -7.15 3.61 8.97
CA LEU A 356 -7.16 3.54 7.51
C LEU A 356 -8.44 2.89 6.96
N THR A 357 -9.01 1.91 7.67
CA THR A 357 -10.35 1.38 7.35
C THR A 357 -11.42 2.47 7.49
N GLY A 358 -11.33 3.32 8.52
CA GLY A 358 -12.17 4.51 8.67
C GLY A 358 -12.03 5.48 7.49
N VAL A 359 -10.79 5.73 7.03
CA VAL A 359 -10.52 6.57 5.84
C VAL A 359 -11.17 6.00 4.58
N ILE A 360 -11.06 4.68 4.34
CA ILE A 360 -11.70 4.01 3.20
C ILE A 360 -13.22 4.20 3.23
N LEU A 361 -13.82 4.15 4.42
CA LEU A 361 -15.26 4.30 4.63
C LEU A 361 -15.73 5.77 4.70
N GLY A 362 -14.82 6.75 4.60
CA GLY A 362 -15.16 8.16 4.79
C GLY A 362 -15.68 8.46 6.20
N LYS A 363 -15.14 7.78 7.23
CA LYS A 363 -15.53 7.93 8.63
C LYS A 363 -14.40 8.52 9.48
N THR A 364 -14.75 9.52 10.25
CA THR A 364 -13.97 9.95 11.42
C THR A 364 -14.31 9.05 12.59
N LEU A 365 -13.30 8.46 13.22
CA LEU A 365 -13.47 7.56 14.36
C LEU A 365 -13.32 8.32 15.68
N SER A 366 -13.91 7.80 16.75
CA SER A 366 -13.65 8.32 18.10
C SER A 366 -12.17 8.16 18.45
N SER A 367 -11.60 9.16 19.11
CA SER A 367 -10.25 9.08 19.69
C SER A 367 -10.19 7.98 20.76
N GLU A 368 -11.21 7.89 21.62
CA GLU A 368 -11.29 6.84 22.64
C GLU A 368 -11.43 5.46 22.00
N ILE A 369 -10.50 4.56 22.34
CA ILE A 369 -10.56 3.15 21.94
C ILE A 369 -11.76 2.51 22.66
N PRO A 370 -12.71 1.91 21.93
CA PRO A 370 -13.81 1.19 22.57
C PRO A 370 -13.28 -0.05 23.30
N ASP A 371 -13.92 -0.39 24.42
CA ASP A 371 -13.64 -1.65 25.11
C ASP A 371 -13.88 -2.84 24.16
N HIS A 372 -12.93 -3.76 24.11
CA HIS A 372 -12.98 -4.88 23.17
C HIS A 372 -12.09 -6.07 23.55
N GLU A 373 -12.60 -7.23 23.13
CA GLU A 373 -12.03 -8.54 23.37
C GLU A 373 -12.15 -9.36 22.08
N MET A 374 -11.31 -10.38 21.92
CA MET A 374 -11.52 -11.39 20.88
C MET A 374 -12.00 -12.70 21.51
N ARG A 375 -13.20 -13.12 21.12
CA ARG A 375 -13.82 -14.35 21.60
C ARG A 375 -13.48 -15.49 20.63
N LYS A 376 -12.57 -16.40 21.03
CA LYS A 376 -12.33 -17.61 20.25
C LYS A 376 -13.58 -18.51 20.26
N LEU A 377 -14.18 -18.76 19.11
CA LEU A 377 -15.17 -19.83 18.92
C LEU A 377 -14.41 -21.17 18.94
N LYS A 378 -14.50 -21.93 20.04
CA LYS A 378 -14.04 -23.32 20.03
C LYS A 378 -15.05 -24.19 19.28
N HIS A 379 -14.56 -25.03 18.36
CA HIS A 379 -15.34 -26.14 17.83
C HIS A 379 -15.69 -27.15 18.94
N ARG A 380 -16.99 -27.39 19.12
CA ARG A 380 -17.64 -28.60 19.68
C ARG A 380 -16.85 -29.39 20.75
N SER A 381 -16.73 -28.86 21.96
CA SER A 381 -16.68 -29.64 23.20
C SER A 381 -17.47 -28.91 24.28
N VAL A 382 -18.34 -29.61 25.00
CA VAL A 382 -19.32 -29.05 25.95
C VAL A 382 -18.67 -28.62 27.29
N SER A 383 -17.38 -28.89 27.50
CA SER A 383 -16.68 -28.67 28.78
C SER A 383 -15.76 -27.45 28.84
N ASP A 384 -15.52 -26.75 27.73
CA ASP A 384 -14.44 -25.76 27.68
C ASP A 384 -14.99 -24.33 27.64
N LEU A 385 -14.70 -23.54 28.68
CA LEU A 385 -14.95 -22.10 28.70
C LEU A 385 -14.25 -21.42 27.49
N PRO A 386 -14.87 -20.39 26.89
CA PRO A 386 -14.23 -19.62 25.81
C PRO A 386 -12.91 -19.05 26.31
N GLN A 387 -11.82 -19.24 25.57
CA GLN A 387 -10.58 -18.55 25.85
C GLN A 387 -10.72 -17.12 25.30
N ILE A 388 -11.01 -16.19 26.19
CA ILE A 388 -11.11 -14.76 25.90
C ILE A 388 -9.69 -14.19 25.87
N THR A 389 -9.33 -13.50 24.80
CA THR A 389 -8.14 -12.63 24.80
C THR A 389 -8.61 -11.19 24.82
N GLU A 390 -8.39 -10.52 25.95
CA GLU A 390 -8.70 -9.10 26.12
C GLU A 390 -7.57 -8.28 25.49
N PHE A 391 -7.89 -7.47 24.47
CA PHE A 391 -6.90 -6.63 23.78
C PHE A 391 -6.96 -5.17 24.21
N PHE A 392 -8.05 -4.73 24.85
CA PHE A 392 -8.22 -3.34 25.30
C PHE A 392 -7.03 -2.83 26.14
N THR A 393 -6.51 -3.67 27.05
CA THR A 393 -5.35 -3.34 27.90
C THR A 393 -4.05 -3.10 27.12
N ALA A 394 -3.92 -3.61 25.89
CA ALA A 394 -2.76 -3.38 25.03
C ALA A 394 -2.67 -1.93 24.51
N TYR A 395 -3.76 -1.16 24.61
CA TYR A 395 -3.82 0.24 24.19
C TYR A 395 -3.51 1.21 25.34
N GLY A 396 -3.18 0.71 26.52
CA GLY A 396 -2.76 1.56 27.64
C GLY A 396 -1.38 2.20 27.41
N PRO A 397 -1.06 3.27 28.17
CA PRO A 397 -1.87 3.83 29.26
C PRO A 397 -2.91 4.88 28.82
N ASP A 398 -2.90 5.27 27.55
CA ASP A 398 -3.66 6.40 27.03
C ASP A 398 -5.03 6.01 26.45
N TYR A 399 -5.17 4.77 25.93
CA TYR A 399 -6.42 4.24 25.38
C TYR A 399 -7.04 5.11 24.28
N VAL A 400 -6.19 5.79 23.52
CA VAL A 400 -6.58 6.60 22.34
C VAL A 400 -6.11 5.94 21.04
N LEU A 401 -6.78 6.28 19.94
CA LEU A 401 -6.52 5.79 18.59
C LEU A 401 -5.33 6.50 17.94
N GLU A 402 -5.14 7.77 18.28
CA GLU A 402 -4.04 8.59 17.77
C GLU A 402 -2.68 8.06 18.26
N ILE A 403 -1.65 8.27 17.45
CA ILE A 403 -0.26 7.93 17.78
C ILE A 403 0.53 9.23 17.75
N THR A 404 1.25 9.50 18.83
CA THR A 404 2.08 10.70 18.93
C THR A 404 3.47 10.42 18.32
N PRO A 405 3.97 11.28 17.40
CA PRO A 405 5.34 11.18 16.93
C PRO A 405 6.35 11.22 18.07
N SER A 406 7.43 10.45 17.95
CA SER A 406 8.56 10.50 18.88
C SER A 406 9.39 11.78 18.72
N CYS A 407 10.11 12.18 19.76
CA CYS A 407 11.06 13.31 19.72
C CYS A 407 12.39 12.92 19.02
N ARG A 408 12.32 12.50 17.75
CA ARG A 408 13.49 12.10 16.95
C ARG A 408 13.73 13.08 15.80
N PRO A 409 14.99 13.35 15.42
CA PRO A 409 15.30 14.24 14.31
C PRO A 409 14.88 13.62 12.98
N ASP A 410 14.31 14.44 12.09
CA ASP A 410 14.11 14.08 10.69
C ASP A 410 15.42 14.26 9.92
N ARG A 411 15.99 13.16 9.41
CA ARG A 411 17.27 13.15 8.69
C ARG A 411 17.14 13.39 7.18
N ASN A 412 15.95 13.72 6.70
CA ASN A 412 15.68 13.93 5.29
C ASN A 412 16.00 15.37 4.89
N GLU A 413 17.23 15.62 4.44
CA GLU A 413 17.64 16.96 4.00
C GLU A 413 16.77 17.44 2.81
N PRO A 414 16.15 18.63 2.87
CA PRO A 414 15.24 19.10 1.82
C PRO A 414 15.83 19.09 0.41
N HIS A 415 17.12 19.45 0.29
CA HIS A 415 17.81 19.41 -0.99
C HIS A 415 17.97 17.98 -1.54
N ARG A 416 18.23 16.98 -0.68
CA ARG A 416 18.35 15.58 -1.11
C ARG A 416 17.00 15.04 -1.55
N ILE A 417 15.93 15.36 -0.83
CA ILE A 417 14.56 15.01 -1.26
C ILE A 417 14.24 15.62 -2.62
N GLN A 418 14.55 16.90 -2.83
CA GLN A 418 14.33 17.54 -4.13
C GLN A 418 15.14 16.89 -5.25
N GLN A 419 16.38 16.46 -4.99
CA GLN A 419 17.18 15.71 -5.97
C GLN A 419 16.53 14.38 -6.36
N ILE A 420 16.03 13.62 -5.38
CA ILE A 420 15.32 12.35 -5.62
C ILE A 420 14.07 12.58 -6.46
N LEU A 421 13.23 13.55 -6.09
CA LEU A 421 12.01 13.89 -6.82
C LEU A 421 12.30 14.36 -8.25
N ASN A 422 13.33 15.19 -8.43
CA ASN A 422 13.74 15.66 -9.76
C ASN A 422 14.23 14.51 -10.64
N TYR A 423 14.98 13.56 -10.07
CA TYR A 423 15.44 12.39 -10.79
C TYR A 423 14.26 11.56 -11.30
N ILE A 424 13.31 11.22 -10.41
CA ILE A 424 12.10 10.46 -10.78
C ILE A 424 11.31 11.19 -11.88
N LYS A 425 11.08 12.49 -11.72
CA LYS A 425 10.34 13.29 -12.71
C LYS A 425 11.00 13.32 -14.10
N VAL A 426 12.33 13.42 -14.16
CA VAL A 426 13.05 13.40 -15.45
C VAL A 426 12.88 12.04 -16.13
N LEU A 427 12.91 10.94 -15.37
CA LEU A 427 12.75 9.62 -15.95
C LEU A 427 11.38 9.39 -16.59
N GLU A 428 10.32 9.92 -15.98
CA GLU A 428 8.96 9.83 -16.53
C GLU A 428 8.76 10.70 -17.78
N SER A 429 9.53 11.78 -17.92
CA SER A 429 9.49 12.62 -19.13
C SER A 429 10.18 11.98 -20.35
N VAL A 430 11.12 11.06 -20.11
CA VAL A 430 11.90 10.37 -21.16
C VAL A 430 11.21 9.07 -21.63
N SER A 431 10.25 8.55 -20.86
CA SER A 431 9.63 7.24 -21.09
C SER A 431 8.37 7.27 -21.97
N LEU A 432 7.94 8.43 -22.48
CA LEU A 432 6.86 8.53 -23.47
C LEU A 432 7.42 8.23 -24.87
N PRO A 433 7.14 7.06 -25.49
CA PRO A 433 7.31 6.94 -26.93
C PRO A 433 6.24 7.81 -27.59
N GLU A 434 6.58 8.49 -28.68
CA GLU A 434 5.56 8.92 -29.64
C GLU A 434 4.74 7.68 -30.02
N GLU A 435 3.41 7.77 -29.95
CA GLU A 435 2.56 6.73 -30.52
C GLU A 435 2.99 6.55 -31.99
N ASP A 436 3.55 5.39 -32.34
CA ASP A 436 3.71 5.00 -33.73
C ASP A 436 2.30 5.03 -34.33
N ASP A 437 2.07 6.05 -35.15
CA ASP A 437 0.98 6.14 -36.10
C ASP A 437 1.09 4.87 -36.97
N ASP A 438 0.29 3.84 -36.66
CA ASP A 438 -0.01 2.73 -37.56
C ASP A 438 -0.76 3.31 -38.76
N GLY A 439 0.01 4.01 -39.59
CA GLY A 439 -0.35 4.53 -40.88
C GLY A 439 -0.63 3.38 -41.81
N ASN A 440 -1.91 3.05 -41.89
CA ASN A 440 -2.54 2.30 -42.95
C ASN A 440 -2.01 2.71 -44.34
N THR A 441 -1.15 1.88 -44.94
CA THR A 441 -0.97 1.74 -46.40
C THR A 441 -0.70 0.31 -46.79
#